data_AF-A0A930ATY7-F1
#
_entry.id   AF-A0A930ATY7-F1
#
_cell.length_a   1.000
_cell.length_b   1.000
_cell.length_c   1.000
_cell.angle_alpha   90.00
_cell.angle_beta   90.00
_cell.angle_gamma   90.00
#
_symmetry.space_group_name_H-M   'P 1'
#
loop_
_entity.id
_entity.type
_entity.pdbx_description
1 polymer ?
#
loop_
_entity_poly.entity_id
_entity_poly.type
_entity_poly.pdbx_seq_one_letter_code
_entity_poly.pdbx_strand_id
1 'polypeptide(L)' 'MVNIDARNLELEDRVVAINRVTKVVKGGRRLRFAALV' A
#
# COMPACT_ATOMS: atom_id res chain seq x y z
N MET A 1 -18.38 16.29 12.91
CA MET A 1 -17.51 15.59 11.94
C MET A 1 -17.06 16.63 10.93
N VAL A 2 -15.74 16.81 10.77
CA VAL A 2 -15.18 17.84 9.87
C VAL A 2 -15.14 17.24 8.46
N ASN A 3 -15.77 17.90 7.49
CA ASN A 3 -15.68 17.51 6.08
C ASN A 3 -14.36 18.05 5.52
N ILE A 4 -13.54 17.14 4.99
CA ILE A 4 -12.28 17.47 4.31
C ILE A 4 -12.63 17.70 2.84
N ASP A 5 -12.31 18.88 2.32
CA ASP A 5 -12.64 19.27 0.95
C ASP A 5 -11.55 18.82 -0.03
N ALA A 6 -11.79 17.72 -0.75
CA ALA A 6 -10.79 17.00 -1.54
C ALA A 6 -10.29 17.75 -2.79
N ARG A 7 -10.94 18.86 -3.18
CA ARG A 7 -10.64 19.58 -4.42
C ARG A 7 -9.45 20.53 -4.33
N ASN A 8 -9.10 20.95 -3.11
CA ASN A 8 -8.03 21.94 -2.87
C ASN A 8 -6.79 21.32 -2.21
N LEU A 9 -6.72 20.00 -2.06
CA LEU A 9 -5.55 19.31 -1.56
C LEU A 9 -4.71 18.81 -2.75
N GLU A 10 -3.64 19.53 -3.08
CA GLU A 10 -2.57 18.98 -3.90
C GLU A 10 -1.69 18.07 -3.04
N LEU A 11 -1.88 16.76 -3.18
CA LEU A 11 -1.09 15.74 -2.48
C LEU A 11 -0.14 15.09 -3.48
N GLU A 12 1.16 15.17 -3.18
CA GLU A 12 2.21 14.49 -3.93
C GLU A 12 2.56 13.18 -3.22
N ASP A 13 2.23 12.06 -3.84
CA ASP A 13 2.56 10.73 -3.31
C ASP A 13 3.96 10.30 -3.77
N ARG A 14 4.74 9.74 -2.85
CA ARG A 14 6.07 9.20 -3.16
C ARG A 14 6.21 7.77 -2.67
N VAL A 15 6.38 6.83 -3.60
CA VAL A 15 6.66 5.43 -3.25
C VAL A 15 8.06 5.31 -2.66
N VAL A 16 8.14 4.92 -1.39
CA VAL A 16 9.42 4.75 -0.68
C VAL A 16 9.96 3.34 -0.89
N ALA A 17 9.09 2.32 -0.79
CA ALA A 17 9.49 0.93 -0.94
C ALA A 17 8.35 0.03 -1.43
N ILE A 18 8.70 -1.00 -2.20
CA ILE A 18 7.79 -2.09 -2.58
C ILE A 18 8.44 -3.42 -2.18
N ASN A 19 7.80 -4.11 -1.24
CA ASN A 19 8.28 -5.38 -0.68
C ASN A 19 7.42 -6.53 -1.17
N ARG A 20 8.07 -7.58 -1.72
CA ARG A 20 7.39 -8.85 -1.99
C ARG A 20 7.34 -9.69 -0.72
N VAL A 21 6.14 -9.91 -0.18
CA VAL A 21 5.91 -10.70 1.02
C VAL A 21 5.28 -12.04 0.65
N THR A 22 5.64 -13.10 1.37
CA THR A 22 5.14 -14.44 1.05
C THR A 22 4.69 -15.18 2.30
N LYS A 23 3.53 -15.83 2.23
CA LYS A 23 3.08 -16.80 3.24
C LYS A 23 3.24 -18.22 2.69
N VAL A 24 4.08 -19.01 3.32
CA VAL A 24 4.17 -20.45 3.03
C VAL A 24 2.98 -21.17 3.68
N VAL A 25 2.34 -22.06 2.93
CA VAL A 25 1.28 -22.95 3.39
C VAL A 25 1.58 -24.38 2.94
N LYS A 26 0.85 -25.38 3.45
CA LYS A 26 1.10 -26.80 3.14
C LYS A 26 1.15 -27.12 1.64
N GLY A 27 0.35 -26.45 0.80
CA GLY A 27 0.27 -26.68 -0.64
C GLY A 27 1.05 -25.70 -1.53
N GLY A 28 1.81 -24.76 -0.96
CA GLY A 28 2.57 -23.79 -1.77
C GLY A 28 2.85 -22.46 -1.08
N ARG A 29 3.09 -21.42 -1.87
CA ARG A 29 3.40 -20.07 -1.37
C ARG A 29 2.39 -19.08 -1.92
N ARG A 30 1.76 -18.32 -1.02
CA ARG A 30 0.93 -17.18 -1.40
C ARG A 30 1.80 -15.92 -1.42
N LEU A 31 2.01 -15.38 -2.61
CA LEU A 31 2.79 -14.15 -2.82
C LEU A 31 1.88 -12.93 -2.70
N ARG A 32 2.42 -11.83 -2.16
CA ARG A 32 1.78 -10.51 -2.08
C ARG A 32 2.86 -9.43 -2.24
N PHE A 33 2.44 -8.21 -2.57
CA PHE A 33 3.28 -7.02 -2.51
C PHE A 33 2.73 -6.08 -1.44
N ALA A 34 3.63 -5.48 -0.67
CA ALA A 34 3.34 -4.43 0.29
C ALA A 34 4.10 -3.17 -0.14
N ALA A 35 3.42 -2.04 -0.23
CA ALA A 35 4.04 -0.75 -0.56
C ALA A 35 4.05 0.14 0.68
N LEU A 36 5.15 0.86 0.86
CA LEU A 36 5.24 2.01 1.75
C LEU A 36 5.17 3.26 0.87
N VAL A 37 4.10 4.04 1.08
CA VAL A 37 3.78 5.29 0.38
C VAL A 37 3.84 6.40 1.41
#